data_AF-A0A7X7GUC1-F1
#
_entry.id   AF-A0A7X7GUC1-F1
#
_cell.length_a   1.000
_cell.length_b   1.000
_cell.length_c   1.000
_cell.angle_alpha   90.00
_cell.angle_beta   90.00
_cell.angle_gamma   90.00
#
_symmetry.space_group_name_H-M   'P 1'
#
loop_
_entity.id
_entity.type
_entity.pdbx_description
1 polymer ?
#
loop_
_entity_poly.entity_id
_entity_poly.type
_entity_poly.pdbx_seq_one_letter_code
_entity_poly.pdbx_strand_id
1 'polypeptide(L)'
;MIAVGGGRPGVGHSILAANLALYLAQLGRKVVLVDADPCGATLHTMLDVEPPPPADSEHPADPLADEELVPIPTPVPGLALLPQVYSIGSTVPVRPGRKPRWARGLRQLDADYIVLDLGPGTAPATLDLFLEADLGICVTTPEPPSVEAAYRFFRALFQRRVRRTLVKDRFKLRMLERALAQLEPLPSPIRLIQTAARYDSSISERAATELSKLRPRLVVNGARLRQDSELGPAMVDMAARYLGVTVDYVGHVEQDDAVWLSVVRRKPLLVDGPTSKSARNVERVARRILALATSREQPRQVDPIPLTEQEPNLYDVLWTHRGATDEELRRAYKRQRDIYQPGSLPITSLLSEAELARERARVEEAHDTLLDPVRRRAYDISVFPDADDSTRSARPEVDGAVLAERAMLREELAREIHAETEFTGRLLERVRESQGVEIEDIAQRTKIAPAHVRAIEAEDFGKLPAQVYTRGFVQQIAKLLGLDPTQVTRTYLRRMRQWQKTQDVPPV
;
A
#
# COMPACT_ATOMS: atom_id res chain seq x y z
N MET A 1 10.44 -16.46 1.03
CA MET A 1 10.67 -16.05 2.43
C MET A 1 9.95 -14.74 2.73
N ILE A 2 9.14 -14.72 3.79
CA ILE A 2 8.44 -13.55 4.29
C ILE A 2 8.96 -13.26 5.70
N ALA A 3 9.45 -12.05 5.95
CA ALA A 3 9.88 -11.64 7.29
C ALA A 3 8.82 -10.76 7.95
N VAL A 4 8.51 -11.01 9.22
CA VAL A 4 7.67 -10.17 10.07
C VAL A 4 8.54 -9.63 11.19
N GLY A 5 8.58 -8.31 11.35
CA GLY A 5 9.36 -7.64 12.40
C GLY A 5 8.95 -6.18 12.53
N GLY A 6 9.75 -5.40 13.25
CA GLY A 6 9.47 -3.98 13.45
C GLY A 6 10.28 -3.38 14.60
N GLY A 7 10.01 -2.12 14.92
CA GLY A 7 10.85 -1.37 15.86
C GLY A 7 10.59 -1.63 17.34
N ARG A 8 9.37 -2.03 17.74
CA ARG A 8 8.93 -2.05 19.14
C ARG A 8 8.40 -3.41 19.60
N PRO A 9 8.74 -3.90 20.81
CA PRO A 9 8.13 -5.09 21.38
C PRO A 9 6.63 -4.94 21.62
N GLY A 10 5.90 -6.05 21.65
CA GLY A 10 4.48 -6.06 22.06
C GLY A 10 3.48 -5.53 21.02
N VAL A 11 3.91 -5.16 19.82
CA VAL A 11 3.02 -4.72 18.72
C VAL A 11 2.32 -5.88 17.98
N GLY A 12 2.65 -7.13 18.31
CA GLY A 12 2.01 -8.32 17.75
C GLY A 12 2.70 -8.98 16.55
N HIS A 13 4.03 -8.85 16.41
CA HIS A 13 4.81 -9.52 15.35
C HIS A 13 4.55 -11.04 15.29
N SER A 14 4.77 -11.74 16.41
CA SER A 14 4.60 -13.19 16.52
C SER A 14 3.17 -13.65 16.25
N ILE A 15 2.18 -12.87 16.72
CA ILE A 15 0.75 -13.14 16.45
C ILE A 15 0.49 -13.07 14.94
N LEU A 16 0.96 -12.01 14.27
CA LEU A 16 0.77 -11.86 12.83
C LEU A 16 1.52 -12.95 12.06
N ALA A 17 2.77 -13.26 12.43
CA ALA A 17 3.60 -14.28 11.79
C ALA A 17 2.97 -15.68 11.89
N ALA A 18 2.55 -16.08 13.09
CA ALA A 18 1.92 -17.39 13.32
C ALA A 18 0.61 -17.54 12.54
N ASN A 19 -0.25 -16.52 12.55
CA ASN A 19 -1.52 -16.58 11.82
C ASN A 19 -1.34 -16.46 10.30
N LEU A 20 -0.32 -15.73 9.82
CA LEU A 20 0.04 -15.72 8.40
C LEU A 20 0.52 -17.09 7.93
N ALA A 21 1.38 -17.74 8.71
CA ALA A 21 1.88 -19.08 8.40
C ALA A 21 0.76 -20.12 8.40
N LEU A 22 -0.13 -20.06 9.40
CA LEU A 22 -1.34 -20.87 9.45
C LEU A 22 -2.26 -20.64 8.25
N TYR A 23 -2.50 -19.38 7.87
CA TYR A 23 -3.34 -19.06 6.72
C TYR A 23 -2.78 -19.68 5.42
N LEU A 24 -1.46 -19.58 5.22
CA LEU A 24 -0.80 -20.20 4.07
C LEU A 24 -0.90 -21.74 4.10
N ALA A 25 -0.75 -22.36 5.28
CA ALA A 25 -0.92 -23.80 5.44
C ALA A 25 -2.36 -24.26 5.17
N GLN A 26 -3.37 -23.49 5.60
CA GLN A 26 -4.79 -23.74 5.28
C GLN A 26 -5.11 -23.67 3.78
N LEU A 27 -4.30 -22.95 3.00
CA LEU A 27 -4.37 -22.95 1.53
C LEU A 27 -3.66 -24.16 0.89
N GLY A 28 -3.25 -25.15 1.70
CA GLY A 28 -2.58 -26.37 1.26
C GLY A 28 -1.10 -26.19 0.94
N ARG A 29 -0.46 -25.10 1.39
CA ARG A 29 0.97 -24.86 1.18
C ARG A 29 1.81 -25.53 2.26
N LYS A 30 3.01 -25.99 1.90
CA LYS A 30 4.01 -26.42 2.87
C LYS A 30 4.70 -25.20 3.46
N VAL A 31 4.50 -24.95 4.75
CA VAL A 31 4.98 -23.73 5.41
C VAL A 31 5.92 -24.09 6.56
N VAL A 32 7.06 -23.41 6.62
CA VAL A 32 7.92 -23.40 7.81
C VAL A 32 7.85 -22.02 8.45
N LEU A 33 7.34 -21.97 9.68
CA LEU A 33 7.43 -20.79 10.53
C LEU A 33 8.73 -20.86 11.35
N VAL A 34 9.53 -19.81 11.31
CA VAL A 34 10.84 -19.75 11.96
C VAL A 34 10.80 -18.75 13.10
N ASP A 35 11.14 -19.21 14.30
CA ASP A 35 11.31 -18.34 15.46
C ASP A 35 12.73 -17.73 15.44
N ALA A 36 12.80 -16.46 15.02
CA ALA A 36 14.05 -15.73 14.83
C ALA A 36 14.15 -14.51 15.77
N ASP A 37 13.25 -14.38 16.76
CA ASP A 37 13.33 -13.34 17.79
C ASP A 37 14.46 -13.69 18.79
N PRO A 38 15.55 -12.92 18.87
CA PRO A 38 16.67 -13.24 19.76
C PRO A 38 16.39 -12.99 21.25
N CYS A 39 15.23 -12.43 21.60
CA CYS A 39 14.91 -11.96 22.95
C CYS A 39 13.58 -12.51 23.50
N GLY A 40 12.74 -13.11 22.66
CA GLY A 40 11.35 -13.41 23.01
C GLY A 40 10.75 -14.60 22.27
N ALA A 41 11.56 -15.61 21.93
CA ALA A 41 11.10 -16.81 21.22
C ALA A 41 9.97 -17.52 21.96
N THR A 42 8.76 -17.41 21.43
CA THR A 42 7.52 -17.85 22.08
C THR A 42 6.59 -18.61 21.13
N LEU A 43 6.99 -18.83 19.87
CA LEU A 43 6.11 -19.42 18.87
C LEU A 43 5.69 -20.85 19.20
N HIS A 44 6.57 -21.65 19.83
CA HIS A 44 6.23 -22.99 20.31
C HIS A 44 5.02 -22.95 21.27
N THR A 45 5.02 -22.00 22.21
CA THR A 45 3.90 -21.82 23.16
C THR A 45 2.62 -21.37 22.44
N MET A 46 2.73 -20.50 21.44
CA MET A 46 1.56 -20.00 20.69
C MET A 46 0.91 -21.06 19.79
N LEU A 47 1.68 -22.08 19.39
CA LEU A 47 1.24 -23.20 18.55
C LEU A 47 0.92 -24.47 19.35
N ASP A 48 1.01 -24.42 20.68
CA ASP A 48 0.87 -25.58 21.58
C ASP A 48 1.83 -26.73 21.22
N VAL A 49 3.08 -26.36 20.94
CA VAL A 49 4.20 -27.27 20.67
C VAL A 49 5.13 -27.27 21.88
N GLU A 50 5.63 -28.44 22.27
CA GLU A 50 6.61 -28.56 23.35
C GLU A 50 7.88 -27.74 23.02
N PRO A 51 8.45 -27.01 23.99
CA PRO A 51 9.68 -26.26 23.77
C PRO A 51 10.80 -27.23 23.37
N PRO A 52 11.69 -26.83 22.43
CA PRO A 52 12.82 -27.67 22.08
C PRO A 52 13.72 -27.89 23.30
N PRO A 53 14.35 -29.08 23.42
CA PRO A 53 15.37 -29.28 24.44
C PRO A 53 16.52 -28.29 24.23
N PRO A 54 17.21 -27.87 25.31
CA PRO A 54 18.38 -27.02 25.18
C PRO A 54 19.48 -27.73 24.40
N ALA A 55 20.30 -26.97 23.68
CA ALA A 55 21.47 -27.49 22.99
C ALA A 55 22.51 -28.00 24.01
N ASP A 56 22.93 -29.26 23.84
CA ASP A 56 23.91 -29.93 24.72
C ASP A 56 25.26 -29.23 24.68
N SER A 57 25.85 -28.96 25.85
CA SER A 57 27.17 -28.32 25.97
C SER A 57 28.36 -29.28 25.83
N GLU A 58 28.12 -30.60 25.70
CA GLU A 58 29.16 -31.64 25.69
C GLU A 58 29.77 -31.93 24.31
N HIS A 59 29.24 -31.31 23.24
CA HIS A 59 29.90 -31.28 21.93
C HIS A 59 30.28 -29.84 21.56
N PRO A 60 31.50 -29.39 21.92
CA PRO A 60 32.08 -28.14 21.44
C PRO A 60 32.64 -28.31 20.02
N ALA A 61 32.03 -29.16 19.19
CA ALA A 61 32.14 -28.96 17.75
C ALA A 61 31.67 -27.52 17.51
N ASP A 62 32.34 -26.78 16.61
CA ASP A 62 31.82 -25.50 16.14
C ASP A 62 30.30 -25.67 15.95
N PRO A 63 29.41 -25.00 16.72
CA PRO A 63 27.95 -25.26 16.71
C PRO A 63 27.29 -24.81 15.39
N LEU A 64 28.11 -24.73 14.34
CA LEU A 64 27.98 -24.11 13.04
C LEU A 64 28.63 -24.97 11.93
N ALA A 65 29.20 -26.12 12.29
CA ALA A 65 29.64 -27.14 11.34
C ALA A 65 28.42 -28.00 10.98
N ASP A 66 27.63 -27.51 10.02
CA ASP A 66 26.57 -28.26 9.35
C ASP A 66 25.40 -28.72 10.26
N GLU A 67 24.94 -27.87 11.19
CA GLU A 67 23.64 -28.11 11.82
C GLU A 67 22.54 -27.99 10.76
N GLU A 68 22.00 -29.15 10.38
CA GLU A 68 20.81 -29.26 9.55
C GLU A 68 19.66 -28.51 10.27
N LEU A 69 19.08 -27.53 9.60
CA LEU A 69 17.90 -26.85 10.12
C LEU A 69 16.74 -27.83 10.02
N VAL A 70 16.31 -28.40 11.14
CA VAL A 70 15.23 -29.39 11.20
C VAL A 70 13.97 -28.76 11.79
N PRO A 71 12.95 -28.44 10.96
CA PRO A 71 11.66 -28.01 11.46
C PRO A 71 10.93 -29.17 12.16
N ILE A 72 10.26 -28.87 13.28
CA ILE A 72 9.40 -29.80 14.00
C ILE A 72 7.94 -29.66 13.56
N PRO A 73 7.15 -30.74 13.57
CA PRO A 73 5.74 -30.67 13.21
C PRO A 73 4.94 -29.86 14.24
N THR A 74 3.84 -29.27 13.79
CA THR A 74 2.87 -28.59 14.65
C THR A 74 1.51 -29.32 14.59
N PRO A 75 0.57 -29.03 15.51
CA PRO A 75 -0.80 -29.56 15.41
C PRO A 75 -1.55 -29.15 14.13
N VAL A 76 -1.03 -28.19 13.36
CA VAL A 76 -1.61 -27.67 12.14
C VAL A 76 -1.02 -28.41 10.92
N PRO A 77 -1.83 -29.14 10.14
CA PRO A 77 -1.35 -29.81 8.93
C PRO A 77 -0.70 -28.83 7.94
N GLY A 78 0.46 -29.20 7.40
CA GLY A 78 1.21 -28.38 6.44
C GLY A 78 2.05 -27.25 7.06
N LEU A 79 1.97 -27.05 8.39
CA LEU A 79 2.76 -26.08 9.12
C LEU A 79 3.80 -26.78 10.01
N ALA A 80 5.07 -26.48 9.79
CA ALA A 80 6.17 -26.86 10.66
C ALA A 80 6.76 -25.62 11.35
N LEU A 81 7.34 -25.80 12.53
CA LEU A 81 8.03 -24.78 13.30
C LEU A 81 9.53 -25.06 13.28
N LEU A 82 10.36 -24.07 12.98
CA LEU A 82 11.78 -24.09 13.29
C LEU A 82 11.97 -23.22 14.55
N PRO A 83 12.00 -23.82 15.74
CA PRO A 83 12.06 -23.08 16.99
C PRO A 83 13.47 -22.55 17.24
N GLN A 84 13.58 -21.58 18.14
CA GLN A 84 14.86 -21.13 18.62
C GLN A 84 15.34 -22.03 19.77
N VAL A 85 16.63 -22.36 19.78
CA VAL A 85 17.24 -23.24 20.78
C VAL A 85 18.12 -22.43 21.73
N TYR A 86 18.16 -22.82 23.00
CA TYR A 86 18.98 -22.21 24.04
C TYR A 86 20.07 -23.17 24.48
N SER A 87 21.28 -22.68 24.75
CA SER A 87 22.31 -23.51 25.39
C SER A 87 21.96 -23.76 26.85
N ILE A 88 22.37 -24.93 27.37
CA ILE A 88 22.24 -25.23 28.81
C ILE A 88 22.89 -24.12 29.64
N GLY A 89 22.15 -23.59 30.62
CA GLY A 89 22.63 -22.51 31.50
C GLY A 89 22.69 -21.12 30.84
N SER A 90 22.31 -20.98 29.57
CA SER A 90 22.22 -19.69 28.87
C SER A 90 20.79 -19.18 28.84
N THR A 91 20.62 -17.89 29.11
CA THR A 91 19.37 -17.16 28.83
C THR A 91 19.37 -16.50 27.45
N VAL A 92 20.49 -16.61 26.72
CA VAL A 92 20.63 -16.12 25.35
C VAL A 92 20.50 -17.31 24.40
N PRO A 93 19.65 -17.20 23.36
CA PRO A 93 19.50 -18.26 22.39
C PRO A 93 20.81 -18.51 21.64
N VAL A 94 20.99 -19.76 21.21
CA VAL A 94 22.07 -20.13 20.29
C VAL A 94 21.84 -19.33 19.01
N ARG A 95 22.78 -18.42 18.73
CA ARG A 95 22.71 -17.65 17.50
C ARG A 95 23.38 -18.45 16.40
N PRO A 96 22.70 -18.66 15.26
CA PRO A 96 23.37 -19.21 14.10
C PRO A 96 24.47 -18.22 13.66
N GLY A 97 25.72 -18.60 13.92
CA GLY A 97 26.91 -17.89 13.53
C GLY A 97 27.09 -17.88 12.02
N ARG A 98 27.65 -16.78 11.51
CA ARG A 98 27.78 -16.43 10.07
C ARG A 98 26.44 -16.35 9.33
N LYS A 99 25.77 -15.23 9.58
CA LYS A 99 24.51 -14.72 9.00
C LYS A 99 24.16 -15.11 7.54
N PRO A 100 25.08 -15.09 6.55
CA PRO A 100 24.73 -15.48 5.18
C PRO A 100 24.48 -16.98 5.01
N ARG A 101 25.07 -17.81 5.88
CA ARG A 101 24.88 -19.27 5.87
C ARG A 101 23.49 -19.63 6.39
N TRP A 102 23.04 -18.97 7.45
CA TRP A 102 21.72 -19.25 8.00
C TRP A 102 20.58 -18.91 7.04
N ALA A 103 20.61 -17.71 6.45
CA ALA A 103 19.64 -17.34 5.42
C ALA A 103 19.65 -18.31 4.21
N ARG A 104 20.83 -18.84 3.86
CA ARG A 104 20.96 -19.86 2.80
C ARG A 104 20.35 -21.21 3.23
N GLY A 105 20.65 -21.67 4.44
CA GLY A 105 20.08 -22.90 4.99
C GLY A 105 18.56 -22.82 5.07
N LEU A 106 18.02 -21.68 5.50
CA LEU A 106 16.57 -21.44 5.50
C LEU A 106 15.98 -21.62 4.10
N ARG A 107 16.60 -21.06 3.05
CA ARG A 107 16.15 -21.23 1.66
C ARG A 107 16.26 -22.66 1.12
N GLN A 108 17.01 -23.54 1.78
CA GLN A 108 17.15 -24.95 1.39
C GLN A 108 16.10 -25.85 2.03
N LEU A 109 15.33 -25.34 3.00
CA LEU A 109 14.22 -26.09 3.59
C LEU A 109 13.18 -26.44 2.52
N ASP A 110 12.71 -27.67 2.55
CA ASP A 110 11.62 -28.13 1.69
C ASP A 110 10.30 -27.50 2.15
N ALA A 111 9.99 -26.30 1.65
CA ALA A 111 8.77 -25.54 1.95
C ALA A 111 8.43 -24.58 0.80
N ASP A 112 7.13 -24.40 0.53
CA ASP A 112 6.63 -23.38 -0.40
C ASP A 112 6.84 -21.97 0.16
N TYR A 113 6.61 -21.82 1.47
CA TYR A 113 6.75 -20.56 2.18
C TYR A 113 7.54 -20.74 3.47
N ILE A 114 8.45 -19.79 3.71
CA ILE A 114 9.17 -19.65 4.98
C ILE A 114 8.76 -18.31 5.56
N VAL A 115 8.14 -18.33 6.74
CA VAL A 115 7.73 -17.14 7.48
C VAL A 115 8.70 -16.95 8.64
N LEU A 116 9.40 -15.82 8.70
CA LEU A 116 10.32 -15.49 9.79
C LEU A 116 9.63 -14.56 10.78
N ASP A 117 9.56 -14.93 12.05
CA ASP A 117 9.25 -14.01 13.15
C ASP A 117 10.56 -13.45 13.70
N LEU A 118 10.91 -12.22 13.32
CA LEU A 118 12.18 -11.61 13.69
C LEU A 118 12.13 -10.92 15.06
N GLY A 119 10.94 -10.80 15.67
CA GLY A 119 10.75 -10.00 16.86
C GLY A 119 11.00 -8.50 16.64
N PRO A 120 11.15 -7.74 17.74
CA PRO A 120 11.38 -6.30 17.69
C PRO A 120 12.86 -5.93 17.59
N GLY A 121 13.10 -4.72 17.08
CA GLY A 121 14.37 -4.00 17.23
C GLY A 121 15.18 -3.87 15.96
N THR A 122 16.35 -3.23 16.11
CA THR A 122 17.24 -2.85 15.00
C THR A 122 18.59 -3.53 15.08
N ALA A 123 18.66 -4.71 15.72
CA ALA A 123 19.89 -5.47 15.80
C ALA A 123 20.37 -5.84 14.39
N PRO A 124 21.70 -5.81 14.10
CA PRO A 124 22.19 -6.10 12.77
C PRO A 124 21.77 -7.46 12.21
N ALA A 125 21.55 -8.48 13.04
CA ALA A 125 21.09 -9.80 12.60
C ALA A 125 19.62 -9.76 12.11
N THR A 126 18.72 -9.16 12.90
CA THR A 126 17.31 -8.91 12.57
C THR A 126 17.19 -8.15 11.24
N LEU A 127 17.92 -7.05 11.10
CA LEU A 127 17.90 -6.24 9.88
C LEU A 127 18.44 -7.00 8.66
N ASP A 128 19.46 -7.85 8.85
CA ASP A 128 20.01 -8.65 7.76
C ASP A 128 18.97 -9.65 7.22
N LEU A 129 18.24 -10.34 8.10
CA LEU A 129 17.19 -11.27 7.72
C LEU A 129 16.00 -10.58 7.06
N PHE A 130 15.59 -9.43 7.60
CA PHE A 130 14.54 -8.61 7.00
C PHE A 130 14.90 -8.19 5.57
N LEU A 131 16.17 -7.81 5.34
CA LEU A 131 16.68 -7.40 4.02
C LEU A 131 16.91 -8.58 3.06
N GLU A 132 17.07 -9.80 3.56
CA GLU A 132 17.23 -11.03 2.76
C GLU A 132 15.89 -11.69 2.40
N ALA A 133 14.80 -11.35 3.09
CA ALA A 133 13.47 -11.86 2.76
C ALA A 133 12.97 -11.25 1.44
N ASP A 134 12.17 -12.03 0.70
CA ASP A 134 11.54 -11.56 -0.55
C ASP A 134 10.49 -10.48 -0.24
N LEU A 135 9.85 -10.58 0.93
CA LEU A 135 8.88 -9.62 1.42
C LEU A 135 9.11 -9.39 2.93
N GLY A 136 9.36 -8.14 3.32
CA GLY A 136 9.51 -7.74 4.72
C GLY A 136 8.32 -6.93 5.22
N ILE A 137 7.71 -7.35 6.33
CA ILE A 137 6.53 -6.76 6.97
C ILE A 137 6.95 -6.09 8.27
N CYS A 138 6.79 -4.78 8.34
CA CYS A 138 6.88 -3.97 9.54
C CYS A 138 5.51 -3.90 10.23
N VAL A 139 5.41 -4.34 11.48
CA VAL A 139 4.20 -4.19 12.30
C VAL A 139 4.36 -2.99 13.23
N THR A 140 3.30 -2.20 13.38
CA THR A 140 3.23 -1.09 14.33
C THR A 140 1.85 -1.03 14.99
N THR A 141 1.67 -0.18 15.99
CA THR A 141 0.36 0.13 16.59
C THR A 141 0.09 1.64 16.54
N PRO A 142 -1.18 2.08 16.68
CA PRO A 142 -1.57 3.49 16.82
C PRO A 142 -1.15 4.15 18.15
N GLU A 143 0.11 3.96 18.53
CA GLU A 143 0.71 4.56 19.72
C GLU A 143 1.94 5.36 19.29
N PRO A 144 2.15 6.60 19.82
CA PRO A 144 3.31 7.41 19.46
C PRO A 144 4.65 6.65 19.51
N PRO A 145 4.99 5.91 20.59
CA PRO A 145 6.27 5.22 20.65
C PRO A 145 6.39 4.05 19.65
N SER A 146 5.27 3.47 19.18
CA SER A 146 5.27 2.44 18.14
C SER A 146 5.53 3.03 16.77
N VAL A 147 4.88 4.16 16.45
CA VAL A 147 5.09 4.89 15.19
C VAL A 147 6.53 5.38 15.09
N GLU A 148 7.05 5.99 16.17
CA GLU A 148 8.46 6.40 16.23
C GLU A 148 9.41 5.20 16.01
N ALA A 149 9.14 4.07 16.65
CA ALA A 149 9.98 2.88 16.50
C ALA A 149 9.95 2.32 15.07
N ALA A 150 8.80 2.38 14.37
CA ALA A 150 8.71 2.00 12.97
C ALA A 150 9.57 2.90 12.07
N TYR A 151 9.56 4.22 12.27
CA TYR A 151 10.44 5.12 11.52
C TYR A 151 11.92 4.91 11.83
N ARG A 152 12.28 4.67 13.09
CA ARG A 152 13.64 4.27 13.48
C ARG A 152 14.07 2.98 12.79
N PHE A 153 13.16 2.01 12.68
CA PHE A 153 13.39 0.76 11.96
C PHE A 153 13.66 1.00 10.47
N PHE A 154 12.89 1.87 9.80
CA PHE A 154 13.14 2.24 8.40
C PHE A 154 14.51 2.91 8.19
N ARG A 155 14.88 3.86 9.07
CA ARG A 155 16.21 4.51 9.07
C ARG A 155 17.32 3.46 9.25
N ALA A 156 17.14 2.53 10.17
CA ALA A 156 18.10 1.47 10.45
C ALA A 156 18.25 0.47 9.28
N LEU A 157 17.15 0.08 8.63
CA LEU A 157 17.17 -0.75 7.43
C LEU A 157 17.98 -0.10 6.31
N PHE A 158 17.74 1.17 6.05
CA PHE A 158 18.49 1.94 5.06
C PHE A 158 19.98 1.99 5.39
N GLN A 159 20.34 2.42 6.60
CA GLN A 159 21.73 2.50 7.03
C GLN A 159 22.43 1.14 6.96
N ARG A 160 21.75 0.06 7.38
CA ARG A 160 22.29 -1.30 7.30
C ARG A 160 22.54 -1.71 5.85
N ARG A 161 21.61 -1.42 4.95
CA ARG A 161 21.70 -1.75 3.52
C ARG A 161 22.87 -1.02 2.85
N VAL A 162 22.98 0.29 3.04
CA VAL A 162 24.10 1.08 2.49
C VAL A 162 25.44 0.57 3.02
N ARG A 163 25.58 0.40 4.34
CA ARG A 163 26.81 -0.13 4.94
C ARG A 163 27.20 -1.47 4.33
N ARG A 164 26.26 -2.40 4.13
CA ARG A 164 26.51 -3.72 3.50
C ARG A 164 27.11 -3.60 2.10
N THR A 165 26.64 -2.66 1.28
CA THR A 165 27.18 -2.46 -0.08
C THR A 165 28.60 -1.92 -0.09
N LEU A 166 29.01 -1.22 0.96
CA LEU A 166 30.33 -0.59 1.08
C LEU A 166 31.32 -1.41 1.92
N VAL A 167 30.94 -2.57 2.49
CA VAL A 167 31.83 -3.38 3.36
C VAL A 167 33.17 -3.73 2.68
N LYS A 168 33.16 -3.92 1.36
CA LYS A 168 34.38 -4.24 0.60
C LYS A 168 35.28 -3.01 0.36
N ASP A 169 34.73 -1.81 0.43
CA ASP A 169 35.43 -0.54 0.22
C ASP A 169 35.57 0.20 1.56
N ARG A 170 36.66 -0.10 2.27
CA ARG A 170 36.93 0.48 3.61
C ARG A 170 37.07 2.01 3.57
N PHE A 171 37.49 2.58 2.44
CA PHE A 171 37.68 4.02 2.31
C PHE A 171 36.31 4.72 2.23
N LYS A 172 35.43 4.24 1.34
CA LYS A 172 34.06 4.78 1.24
C LYS A 172 33.24 4.54 2.49
N LEU A 173 33.43 3.40 3.16
CA LEU A 173 32.77 3.15 4.44
C LEU A 173 33.17 4.19 5.50
N ARG A 174 34.46 4.53 5.60
CA ARG A 174 34.94 5.60 6.51
C ARG A 174 34.38 6.98 6.14
N MET A 175 34.23 7.29 4.85
CA MET A 175 33.60 8.55 4.42
C MET A 175 32.12 8.61 4.80
N LEU A 176 31.38 7.51 4.63
CA LEU A 176 29.99 7.40 5.10
C LEU A 176 29.89 7.59 6.62
N GLU A 177 30.80 6.99 7.39
CA GLU A 177 30.85 7.14 8.84
C GLU A 177 31.14 8.60 9.27
N ARG A 178 32.02 9.31 8.54
CA ARG A 178 32.25 10.75 8.75
C ARG A 178 31.02 11.59 8.43
N ALA A 179 30.32 11.30 7.33
CA ALA A 179 29.08 11.97 6.98
C ALA A 179 28.00 11.77 8.06
N LEU A 180 27.84 10.53 8.55
CA LEU A 180 26.93 10.21 9.66
C LEU A 180 27.28 10.96 10.95
N ALA A 181 28.57 11.10 11.27
CA ALA A 181 29.02 11.77 12.49
C ALA A 181 28.76 13.28 12.52
N GLN A 182 28.49 13.90 11.36
CA GLN A 182 28.13 15.33 11.26
C GLN A 182 26.64 15.60 11.39
N LEU A 183 25.82 14.55 11.34
CA LEU A 183 24.38 14.66 11.38
C LEU A 183 23.85 14.48 12.81
N GLU A 184 22.66 15.01 13.03
CA GLU A 184 21.87 14.74 14.23
C GLU A 184 21.63 13.23 14.44
N PRO A 185 21.38 12.78 15.69
CA PRO A 185 21.02 11.40 15.95
C PRO A 185 19.84 10.95 15.08
N LEU A 186 19.96 9.76 14.50
CA LEU A 186 18.96 9.16 13.60
C LEU A 186 18.65 10.05 12.38
N PRO A 187 19.62 10.41 11.53
CA PRO A 187 19.31 11.26 10.38
C PRO A 187 18.35 10.58 9.41
N SER A 188 17.57 11.36 8.67
CA SER A 188 16.77 10.81 7.58
C SER A 188 17.67 10.26 6.47
N PRO A 189 17.22 9.22 5.72
CA PRO A 189 17.97 8.69 4.58
C PRO A 189 18.32 9.76 3.55
N ILE A 190 17.37 10.66 3.25
CA ILE A 190 17.58 11.80 2.32
C ILE A 190 18.75 12.67 2.81
N ARG A 191 18.75 13.07 4.09
CA ARG A 191 19.82 13.88 4.67
C ARG A 191 21.18 13.17 4.61
N LEU A 192 21.22 11.87 4.89
CA LEU A 192 22.45 11.10 4.78
C LEU A 192 22.99 11.07 3.33
N ILE A 193 22.12 10.88 2.35
CA ILE A 193 22.49 10.85 0.92
C ILE A 193 23.04 12.20 0.47
N GLN A 194 22.38 13.29 0.85
CA GLN A 194 22.79 14.67 0.54
C GLN A 194 24.13 15.01 1.20
N THR A 195 24.32 14.66 2.48
CA THR A 195 25.58 14.91 3.19
C THR A 195 26.72 14.05 2.65
N ALA A 196 26.45 12.78 2.31
CA ALA A 196 27.45 11.89 1.70
C ALA A 196 27.94 12.41 0.34
N ALA A 197 27.07 13.07 -0.43
CA ALA A 197 27.43 13.66 -1.73
C ALA A 197 28.55 14.71 -1.62
N ARG A 198 28.67 15.39 -0.47
CA ARG A 198 29.73 16.38 -0.20
C ARG A 198 31.11 15.74 -0.06
N TYR A 199 31.17 14.43 0.23
CA TYR A 199 32.42 13.68 0.35
C TYR A 199 32.76 12.90 -0.92
N ASP A 200 31.78 12.19 -1.47
CA ASP A 200 31.93 11.35 -2.66
C ASP A 200 30.55 11.12 -3.30
N SER A 201 30.36 11.59 -4.54
CA SER A 201 29.10 11.46 -5.27
C SER A 201 28.71 10.00 -5.51
N SER A 202 29.69 9.10 -5.68
CA SER A 202 29.44 7.67 -5.91
C SER A 202 28.87 6.97 -4.68
N ILE A 203 29.16 7.46 -3.46
CA ILE A 203 28.51 6.97 -2.23
C ILE A 203 27.04 7.39 -2.23
N SER A 204 26.77 8.64 -2.59
CA SER A 204 25.41 9.20 -2.67
C SER A 204 24.56 8.45 -3.71
N GLU A 205 25.07 8.24 -4.93
CA GLU A 205 24.40 7.50 -6.00
C GLU A 205 24.08 6.05 -5.59
N ARG A 206 25.05 5.36 -4.96
CA ARG A 206 24.84 4.01 -4.43
C ARG A 206 23.79 4.00 -3.32
N ALA A 207 23.84 4.96 -2.41
CA ALA A 207 22.88 5.06 -1.32
C ALA A 207 21.47 5.36 -1.84
N ALA A 208 21.30 6.26 -2.80
CA ALA A 208 20.03 6.51 -3.47
C ALA A 208 19.49 5.25 -4.19
N THR A 209 20.36 4.50 -4.85
CA THR A 209 20.02 3.22 -5.50
C THR A 209 19.60 2.15 -4.50
N GLU A 210 20.15 2.15 -3.29
CA GLU A 210 19.73 1.20 -2.24
C GLU A 210 18.47 1.66 -1.52
N LEU A 211 18.22 2.97 -1.42
CA LEU A 211 16.97 3.52 -0.89
C LEU A 211 15.78 3.20 -1.80
N SER A 212 15.95 3.29 -3.12
CA SER A 212 14.90 2.94 -4.10
C SER A 212 14.46 1.48 -4.03
N LYS A 213 15.35 0.59 -3.61
CA LYS A 213 15.06 -0.84 -3.41
C LYS A 213 14.41 -1.14 -2.07
N LEU A 214 14.45 -0.21 -1.12
CA LEU A 214 13.92 -0.42 0.22
C LEU A 214 12.40 -0.22 0.22
N ARG A 215 11.67 -1.34 0.26
CA ARG A 215 10.21 -1.35 0.20
C ARG A 215 9.55 -2.23 1.28
N PRO A 216 9.62 -1.84 2.57
CA PRO A 216 8.92 -2.55 3.64
C PRO A 216 7.40 -2.43 3.50
N ARG A 217 6.69 -3.49 3.88
CA ARG A 217 5.23 -3.55 3.93
C ARG A 217 4.78 -3.19 5.34
N LEU A 218 3.77 -2.33 5.49
CA LEU A 218 3.30 -1.83 6.78
C LEU A 218 1.97 -2.46 7.16
N VAL A 219 1.90 -3.01 8.38
CA VAL A 219 0.65 -3.45 9.03
C VAL A 219 0.46 -2.68 10.33
N VAL A 220 -0.72 -2.08 10.50
CA VAL A 220 -1.10 -1.37 11.73
C VAL A 220 -1.96 -2.32 12.58
N ASN A 221 -1.39 -2.87 13.64
CA ASN A 221 -2.09 -3.74 14.57
C ASN A 221 -2.72 -2.94 15.71
N GLY A 222 -3.74 -3.50 16.37
CA GLY A 222 -4.38 -2.89 17.53
C GLY A 222 -5.11 -1.59 17.23
N ALA A 223 -5.69 -1.44 16.04
CA ALA A 223 -6.53 -0.30 15.69
C ALA A 223 -7.80 -0.29 16.58
N ARG A 224 -8.03 0.79 17.33
CA ARG A 224 -9.14 0.90 18.28
C ARG A 224 -10.23 1.82 17.76
N LEU A 225 -9.83 2.91 17.12
CA LEU A 225 -10.72 3.94 16.61
C LEU A 225 -10.80 3.83 15.09
N ARG A 226 -11.91 4.30 14.51
CA ARG A 226 -12.08 4.35 13.05
C ARG A 226 -10.96 5.15 12.37
N GLN A 227 -10.51 6.24 13.00
CA GLN A 227 -9.41 7.07 12.50
C GLN A 227 -8.07 6.34 12.45
N ASP A 228 -7.85 5.31 13.28
CA ASP A 228 -6.60 4.54 13.29
C ASP A 228 -6.40 3.77 11.98
N SER A 229 -7.48 3.50 11.24
CA SER A 229 -7.40 2.89 9.91
C SER A 229 -6.70 3.78 8.88
N GLU A 230 -6.68 5.10 9.09
CA GLU A 230 -6.01 6.09 8.23
C GLU A 230 -4.55 6.32 8.62
N LEU A 231 -4.09 5.80 9.77
CA LEU A 231 -2.70 5.93 10.21
C LEU A 231 -1.72 5.30 9.21
N GLY A 232 -2.05 4.11 8.72
CA GLY A 232 -1.19 3.37 7.78
C GLY A 232 -0.93 4.15 6.49
N PRO A 233 -1.96 4.58 5.75
CA PRO A 233 -1.81 5.45 4.59
C PRO A 233 -1.03 6.73 4.90
N ALA A 234 -1.33 7.42 6.00
CA ALA A 234 -0.61 8.63 6.38
C ALA A 234 0.88 8.38 6.66
N MET A 235 1.23 7.26 7.32
CA MET A 235 2.63 6.87 7.54
C MET A 235 3.37 6.57 6.24
N VAL A 236 2.69 6.04 5.22
CA VAL A 236 3.29 5.83 3.89
C VAL A 236 3.69 7.17 3.27
N ASP A 237 2.78 8.14 3.27
CA ASP A 237 3.03 9.47 2.71
C ASP A 237 4.15 10.19 3.48
N MET A 238 4.14 10.09 4.81
CA MET A 238 5.17 10.69 5.67
C MET A 238 6.55 10.04 5.51
N ALA A 239 6.61 8.71 5.40
CA ALA A 239 7.86 8.00 5.15
C ALA A 239 8.44 8.35 3.78
N ALA A 240 7.61 8.45 2.75
CA ALA A 240 8.04 8.86 1.42
C ALA A 240 8.59 10.30 1.44
N ARG A 241 7.85 11.24 2.04
CA ARG A 241 8.22 12.66 2.04
C ARG A 241 9.45 12.98 2.88
N TYR A 242 9.51 12.49 4.11
CA TYR A 242 10.54 12.91 5.07
C TYR A 242 11.71 11.92 5.20
N LEU A 243 11.48 10.64 4.86
CA LEU A 243 12.55 9.64 4.87
C LEU A 243 13.01 9.26 3.46
N GLY A 244 12.21 9.48 2.41
CA GLY A 244 12.48 8.96 1.07
C GLY A 244 12.29 7.45 0.96
N VAL A 245 11.72 6.80 1.98
CA VAL A 245 11.52 5.36 2.01
C VAL A 245 10.15 5.04 1.42
N THR A 246 10.12 4.16 0.43
CA THR A 246 8.86 3.67 -0.13
C THR A 246 8.27 2.62 0.79
N VAL A 247 7.05 2.83 1.28
CA VAL A 247 6.38 1.89 2.19
C VAL A 247 5.06 1.46 1.55
N ASP A 248 4.74 0.17 1.60
CA ASP A 248 3.47 -0.34 1.09
C ASP A 248 2.52 -0.63 2.24
N TYR A 249 1.39 0.08 2.32
CA TYR A 249 0.38 -0.22 3.33
C TYR A 249 -0.40 -1.49 2.96
N VAL A 250 -0.28 -2.52 3.79
CA VAL A 250 -0.98 -3.79 3.58
C VAL A 250 -2.36 -3.78 4.22
N GLY A 251 -2.49 -3.20 5.41
CA GLY A 251 -3.77 -3.16 6.13
C GLY A 251 -3.61 -2.94 7.62
N HIS A 252 -4.74 -3.02 8.33
CA HIS A 252 -4.79 -2.95 9.78
C HIS A 252 -5.50 -4.16 10.37
N VAL A 253 -5.23 -4.41 11.64
CA VAL A 253 -5.93 -5.38 12.49
C VAL A 253 -6.54 -4.63 13.65
N GLU A 254 -7.86 -4.71 13.79
CA GLU A 254 -8.60 -4.13 14.90
C GLU A 254 -8.26 -4.79 16.24
N GLN A 255 -8.27 -3.99 17.32
CA GLN A 255 -8.18 -4.49 18.68
C GLN A 255 -9.41 -5.37 18.99
N ASP A 256 -9.15 -6.58 19.46
CA ASP A 256 -10.18 -7.61 19.65
C ASP A 256 -9.76 -8.58 20.76
N ASP A 257 -10.63 -8.83 21.74
CA ASP A 257 -10.36 -9.73 22.86
C ASP A 257 -10.16 -11.18 22.39
N ALA A 258 -10.65 -11.54 21.21
CA ALA A 258 -10.39 -12.83 20.59
C ALA A 258 -8.88 -13.11 20.42
N VAL A 259 -8.07 -12.07 20.15
CA VAL A 259 -6.61 -12.21 20.05
C VAL A 259 -6.01 -12.58 21.39
N TRP A 260 -6.44 -11.92 22.45
CA TRP A 260 -5.97 -12.23 23.80
C TRP A 260 -6.40 -13.64 24.23
N LEU A 261 -7.66 -14.00 24.01
CA LEU A 261 -8.18 -15.34 24.30
C LEU A 261 -7.41 -16.43 23.56
N SER A 262 -7.05 -16.22 22.29
CA SER A 262 -6.32 -17.21 21.51
C SER A 262 -4.92 -17.47 22.09
N VAL A 263 -4.22 -16.42 22.52
CA VAL A 263 -2.91 -16.52 23.19
C VAL A 263 -3.02 -17.27 24.50
N VAL A 264 -4.01 -16.95 25.35
CA VAL A 264 -4.24 -17.64 26.63
C VAL A 264 -4.52 -19.12 26.43
N ARG A 265 -5.27 -19.46 25.36
CA ARG A 265 -5.62 -20.84 25.01
C ARG A 265 -4.55 -21.57 24.21
N ARG A 266 -3.42 -20.91 23.92
CA ARG A 266 -2.30 -21.47 23.11
C ARG A 266 -2.75 -21.95 21.74
N LYS A 267 -3.68 -21.24 21.12
CA LYS A 267 -4.19 -21.54 19.78
C LYS A 267 -4.07 -20.32 18.89
N PRO A 268 -3.66 -20.46 17.63
CA PRO A 268 -3.71 -19.37 16.68
C PRO A 268 -5.13 -18.79 16.56
N LEU A 269 -5.22 -17.48 16.38
CA LEU A 269 -6.48 -16.74 16.25
C LEU A 269 -7.39 -17.29 15.15
N LEU A 270 -6.84 -17.66 13.99
CA LEU A 270 -7.65 -18.20 12.89
C LEU A 270 -8.21 -19.60 13.18
N VAL A 271 -7.72 -20.29 14.22
CA VAL A 271 -8.31 -21.56 14.72
C VAL A 271 -9.28 -21.29 15.87
N ASP A 272 -8.88 -20.48 16.86
CA ASP A 272 -9.66 -20.28 18.09
C ASP A 272 -10.88 -19.37 17.88
N GLY A 273 -10.76 -18.36 17.02
CA GLY A 273 -11.78 -17.35 16.77
C GLY A 273 -11.91 -16.96 15.29
N PRO A 274 -12.14 -17.91 14.35
CA PRO A 274 -12.13 -17.65 12.91
C PRO A 274 -13.12 -16.57 12.45
N THR A 275 -14.23 -16.39 13.17
CA THR A 275 -15.27 -15.43 12.80
C THR A 275 -15.07 -14.03 13.40
N SER A 276 -14.04 -13.83 14.23
CA SER A 276 -13.76 -12.57 14.92
C SER A 276 -13.38 -11.45 13.95
N LYS A 277 -13.41 -10.19 14.41
CA LYS A 277 -13.06 -9.04 13.57
C LYS A 277 -11.58 -9.09 13.21
N SER A 278 -10.75 -9.34 14.22
CA SER A 278 -9.31 -9.52 14.08
C SER A 278 -8.94 -10.66 13.13
N ALA A 279 -9.63 -11.81 13.19
CA ALA A 279 -9.39 -12.93 12.27
C ALA A 279 -9.66 -12.53 10.81
N ARG A 280 -10.80 -11.88 10.53
CA ARG A 280 -11.12 -11.38 9.17
C ARG A 280 -10.12 -10.33 8.69
N ASN A 281 -9.62 -9.49 9.60
CA ASN A 281 -8.59 -8.49 9.29
C ASN A 281 -7.27 -9.17 8.92
N VAL A 282 -6.83 -10.15 9.71
CA VAL A 282 -5.63 -10.95 9.46
C VAL A 282 -5.74 -11.72 8.14
N GLU A 283 -6.89 -12.34 7.83
CA GLU A 283 -7.11 -12.97 6.52
C GLU A 283 -6.97 -11.97 5.37
N ARG A 284 -7.54 -10.76 5.50
CA ARG A 284 -7.42 -9.72 4.48
C ARG A 284 -5.97 -9.28 4.28
N VAL A 285 -5.22 -9.11 5.38
CA VAL A 285 -3.79 -8.81 5.38
C VAL A 285 -3.01 -9.95 4.69
N ALA A 286 -3.27 -11.20 5.05
CA ALA A 286 -2.62 -12.37 4.47
C ALA A 286 -2.90 -12.52 2.96
N ARG A 287 -4.15 -12.32 2.51
CA ARG A 287 -4.51 -12.31 1.09
C ARG A 287 -3.74 -11.24 0.30
N ARG A 288 -3.61 -10.03 0.86
CA ARG A 288 -2.85 -8.94 0.24
C ARG A 288 -1.36 -9.26 0.19
N ILE A 289 -0.78 -9.82 1.25
CA ILE A 289 0.62 -10.28 1.27
C ILE A 289 0.85 -11.35 0.20
N LEU A 290 -0.05 -12.33 0.06
CA LEU A 290 0.04 -13.36 -0.96
C LEU A 290 -0.03 -12.79 -2.38
N ALA A 291 -0.93 -11.82 -2.62
CA ALA A 291 -1.01 -11.12 -3.90
C ALA A 291 0.28 -10.35 -4.23
N LEU A 292 0.89 -9.70 -3.22
CA LEU A 292 2.17 -9.02 -3.39
C LEU A 292 3.33 -10.00 -3.61
N ALA A 293 3.35 -11.13 -2.90
CA ALA A 293 4.39 -12.15 -3.04
C ALA A 293 4.37 -12.87 -4.40
N THR A 294 3.20 -12.95 -5.03
CA THR A 294 3.02 -13.59 -6.35
C THR A 294 3.16 -12.62 -7.52
N SER A 295 2.97 -11.32 -7.28
CA SER A 295 3.14 -10.29 -8.31
C SER A 295 4.63 -10.07 -8.58
N ARG A 296 5.05 -10.19 -9.85
CA ARG A 296 6.36 -9.68 -10.28
C ARG A 296 6.29 -8.16 -10.26
N GLU A 297 6.65 -7.55 -9.13
CA GLU A 297 6.72 -6.10 -9.02
C GLU A 297 7.74 -5.57 -10.02
N GLN A 298 7.30 -4.73 -10.96
CA GLN A 298 8.22 -3.94 -11.75
C GLN A 298 8.89 -2.92 -10.83
N PRO A 299 10.22 -2.73 -10.91
CA PRO A 299 10.88 -1.66 -10.17
C PRO A 299 10.23 -0.33 -10.56
N ARG A 300 9.62 0.34 -9.58
CA ARG A 300 9.04 1.66 -9.78
C ARG A 300 10.17 2.60 -10.21
N GLN A 301 9.96 3.37 -11.27
CA GLN A 301 10.89 4.43 -11.65
C GLN A 301 10.96 5.41 -10.49
N VAL A 302 12.15 5.60 -9.94
CA VAL A 302 12.36 6.45 -8.77
C VAL A 302 12.78 7.82 -9.25
N ASP A 303 12.04 8.82 -8.82
CA ASP A 303 12.41 10.22 -9.05
C ASP A 303 13.76 10.48 -8.38
N PRO A 304 14.71 11.12 -9.07
CA PRO A 304 16.01 11.43 -8.49
C PRO A 304 15.83 12.19 -7.17
N ILE A 305 16.49 11.73 -6.11
CA ILE A 305 16.49 12.46 -4.84
C ILE A 305 17.21 13.79 -5.08
N PRO A 306 16.55 14.95 -4.89
CA PRO A 306 17.19 16.23 -5.09
C PRO A 306 18.41 16.37 -4.19
N LEU A 307 19.58 16.64 -4.78
CA LEU A 307 20.81 16.90 -4.03
C LEU A 307 20.76 18.24 -3.27
N THR A 308 19.89 19.15 -3.72
CA THR A 308 19.60 20.44 -3.09
C THR A 308 18.17 20.47 -2.57
N GLU A 309 17.97 21.04 -1.38
CA GLU A 309 16.63 21.30 -0.85
C GLU A 309 15.94 22.38 -1.69
N GLN A 310 14.97 21.98 -2.49
CA GLN A 310 14.05 22.91 -3.15
C GLN A 310 12.81 23.05 -2.26
N GLU A 311 12.34 24.28 -2.09
CA GLU A 311 11.09 24.49 -1.38
C GLU A 311 9.91 23.94 -2.21
N PRO A 312 9.02 23.14 -1.60
CA PRO A 312 7.87 22.59 -2.30
C PRO A 312 6.92 23.71 -2.71
N ASN A 313 6.32 23.60 -3.89
CA ASN A 313 5.29 24.55 -4.32
C ASN A 313 3.98 24.31 -3.52
N LEU A 314 3.02 25.24 -3.59
CA LEU A 314 1.79 25.17 -2.78
C LEU A 314 0.89 23.98 -3.16
N TYR A 315 0.94 23.51 -4.41
CA TYR A 315 0.24 22.29 -4.82
C TYR A 315 0.89 21.04 -4.20
N ASP A 316 2.22 20.99 -4.19
CA ASP A 316 2.99 19.93 -3.53
C ASP A 316 2.76 19.94 -2.02
N VAL A 317 2.58 21.11 -1.39
CA VAL A 317 2.25 21.21 0.04
C VAL A 317 0.92 20.50 0.34
N LEU A 318 -0.08 20.65 -0.53
CA LEU A 318 -1.39 19.99 -0.38
C LEU A 318 -1.43 18.55 -0.94
N TRP A 319 -0.37 18.06 -1.57
CA TRP A 319 -0.35 16.82 -2.37
C TRP A 319 -1.44 16.81 -3.44
N THR A 320 -1.49 17.90 -4.20
CA THR A 320 -2.41 18.08 -5.32
C THR A 320 -1.64 18.47 -6.58
N HIS A 321 -2.35 18.68 -7.68
CA HIS A 321 -1.78 19.15 -8.93
C HIS A 321 -2.40 20.47 -9.34
N ARG A 322 -1.75 21.20 -10.26
CA ARG A 322 -2.21 22.49 -10.77
C ARG A 322 -3.66 22.47 -11.30
N GLY A 323 -4.07 21.34 -11.88
CA GLY A 323 -5.43 21.12 -12.37
C GLY A 323 -6.48 20.74 -11.32
N ALA A 324 -6.14 20.71 -10.02
CA ALA A 324 -7.05 20.27 -8.98
C ALA A 324 -8.26 21.22 -8.84
N THR A 325 -9.44 20.64 -8.68
CA THR A 325 -10.68 21.34 -8.43
C THR A 325 -10.71 21.92 -7.02
N ASP A 326 -11.55 22.93 -6.77
CA ASP A 326 -11.69 23.53 -5.44
C ASP A 326 -12.16 22.53 -4.38
N GLU A 327 -12.95 21.52 -4.78
CA GLU A 327 -13.36 20.46 -3.85
C GLU A 327 -12.19 19.54 -3.48
N GLU A 328 -11.34 19.20 -4.45
CA GLU A 328 -10.11 18.44 -4.20
C GLU A 328 -9.15 19.22 -3.32
N LEU A 329 -8.96 20.51 -3.57
CA LEU A 329 -8.11 21.38 -2.75
C LEU A 329 -8.64 21.48 -1.31
N ARG A 330 -9.96 21.64 -1.10
CA ARG A 330 -10.55 21.66 0.26
C ARG A 330 -10.37 20.33 0.99
N ARG A 331 -10.55 19.20 0.30
CA ARG A 331 -10.34 17.86 0.89
C ARG A 331 -8.88 17.62 1.23
N ALA A 332 -7.97 18.05 0.35
CA ALA A 332 -6.53 17.97 0.53
C ALA A 332 -6.07 18.83 1.72
N TYR A 333 -6.50 20.08 1.79
CA TYR A 333 -6.25 20.97 2.93
C TYR A 333 -6.70 20.35 4.24
N LYS A 334 -7.95 19.85 4.32
CA LYS A 334 -8.44 19.20 5.54
C LYS A 334 -7.53 18.04 5.96
N ARG A 335 -7.15 17.17 5.02
CA ARG A 335 -6.26 16.04 5.28
C ARG A 335 -4.89 16.49 5.78
N GLN A 336 -4.24 17.44 5.10
CA GLN A 336 -2.92 17.93 5.51
C GLN A 336 -2.98 18.60 6.88
N ARG A 337 -4.00 19.42 7.13
CA ARG A 337 -4.20 20.07 8.42
C ARG A 337 -4.34 19.06 9.57
N ASP A 338 -5.08 17.98 9.34
CA ASP A 338 -5.25 16.91 10.34
C ASP A 338 -3.93 16.12 10.55
N ILE A 339 -3.14 15.87 9.50
CA ILE A 339 -1.82 15.21 9.58
C ILE A 339 -0.80 16.07 10.34
N TYR A 340 -0.74 17.37 10.03
CA TYR A 340 0.23 18.30 10.63
C TYR A 340 -0.27 18.94 11.93
N GLN A 341 -1.37 18.45 12.51
CA GLN A 341 -1.80 18.91 13.83
C GLN A 341 -0.77 18.49 14.91
N PRO A 342 -0.47 19.34 15.90
CA PRO A 342 0.37 18.95 17.03
C PRO A 342 -0.16 17.68 17.72
N GLY A 343 0.73 16.71 17.94
CA GLY A 343 0.38 15.42 18.54
C GLY A 343 -0.22 14.39 17.56
N SER A 344 -0.32 14.72 16.26
CA SER A 344 -0.77 13.77 15.26
C SER A 344 0.22 12.61 15.12
N LEU A 345 -0.30 11.37 15.11
CA LEU A 345 0.52 10.16 15.11
C LEU A 345 1.46 10.03 13.89
N PRO A 346 1.02 10.28 12.64
CA PRO A 346 1.86 10.04 11.45
C PRO A 346 3.17 10.83 11.42
N ILE A 347 3.23 11.99 12.07
CA ILE A 347 4.41 12.86 12.09
C ILE A 347 5.32 12.64 13.31
N THR A 348 4.98 11.68 14.18
CA THR A 348 5.76 11.40 15.40
C THR A 348 7.22 11.16 15.05
N SER A 349 8.12 11.88 15.72
CA SER A 349 9.60 11.81 15.56
C SER A 349 10.18 12.16 14.18
N LEU A 350 9.34 12.63 13.23
CA LEU A 350 9.80 13.06 11.92
C LEU A 350 10.17 14.55 11.87
N LEU A 351 9.46 15.39 12.61
CA LEU A 351 9.59 16.85 12.59
C LEU A 351 9.88 17.39 13.98
N SER A 352 10.78 18.37 14.05
CA SER A 352 10.90 19.25 15.21
C SER A 352 9.68 20.17 15.34
N GLU A 353 9.47 20.76 16.52
CA GLU A 353 8.37 21.70 16.74
C GLU A 353 8.42 22.91 15.80
N ALA A 354 9.62 23.41 15.50
CA ALA A 354 9.84 24.51 14.57
C ALA A 354 9.54 24.10 13.11
N GLU A 355 9.92 22.90 12.70
CA GLU A 355 9.58 22.37 11.37
C GLU A 355 8.07 22.14 11.24
N LEU A 356 7.43 21.58 12.26
CA LEU A 356 5.98 21.39 12.26
C LEU A 356 5.23 22.72 12.15
N ALA A 357 5.67 23.75 12.88
CA ALA A 357 5.07 25.09 12.78
C ALA A 357 5.21 25.67 11.37
N ARG A 358 6.37 25.49 10.72
CA ARG A 358 6.59 25.92 9.33
C ARG A 358 5.70 25.17 8.34
N GLU A 359 5.61 23.84 8.45
CA GLU A 359 4.76 23.04 7.56
C GLU A 359 3.29 23.39 7.72
N ARG A 360 2.83 23.64 8.95
CA ARG A 360 1.46 24.13 9.21
C ARG A 360 1.21 25.48 8.57
N ALA A 361 2.13 26.44 8.73
CA ALA A 361 2.00 27.75 8.12
C ALA A 361 1.90 27.65 6.58
N ARG A 362 2.70 26.78 5.97
CA ARG A 362 2.64 26.50 4.52
C ARG A 362 1.30 25.88 4.10
N VAL A 363 0.74 24.97 4.89
CA VAL A 363 -0.58 24.38 4.60
C VAL A 363 -1.68 25.43 4.64
N GLU A 364 -1.64 26.37 5.60
CA GLU A 364 -2.59 27.49 5.65
C GLU A 364 -2.37 28.47 4.47
N GLU A 365 -1.12 28.80 4.14
CA GLU A 365 -0.79 29.64 2.98
C GLU A 365 -1.28 29.02 1.65
N ALA A 366 -1.10 27.71 1.49
CA ALA A 366 -1.56 26.97 0.32
C ALA A 366 -3.09 27.03 0.21
N HIS A 367 -3.81 26.86 1.32
CA HIS A 367 -5.26 27.00 1.35
C HIS A 367 -5.71 28.41 0.95
N ASP A 368 -5.13 29.44 1.56
CA ASP A 368 -5.52 30.84 1.34
C ASP A 368 -5.18 31.37 -0.05
N THR A 369 -4.16 30.78 -0.68
CA THR A 369 -3.72 31.16 -2.04
C THR A 369 -4.45 30.35 -3.11
N LEU A 370 -4.57 29.02 -2.95
CA LEU A 370 -5.08 28.14 -4.00
C LEU A 370 -6.62 28.10 -4.09
N LEU A 371 -7.33 28.43 -3.02
CA LEU A 371 -8.80 28.52 -3.05
C LEU A 371 -9.32 29.90 -3.47
N ASP A 372 -8.47 30.93 -3.48
CA ASP A 372 -8.80 32.23 -4.03
C ASP A 372 -8.44 32.26 -5.52
N PRO A 373 -9.41 32.42 -6.44
CA PRO A 373 -9.13 32.37 -7.88
C PRO A 373 -8.14 33.43 -8.38
N VAL A 374 -8.12 34.61 -7.76
CA VAL A 374 -7.23 35.72 -8.14
C VAL A 374 -5.82 35.43 -7.67
N ARG A 375 -5.66 35.01 -6.41
CA ARG A 375 -4.35 34.68 -5.83
C ARG A 375 -3.75 33.43 -6.48
N ARG A 376 -4.55 32.39 -6.73
CA ARG A 376 -4.11 31.18 -7.45
C ARG A 376 -3.56 31.51 -8.83
N ARG A 377 -4.24 32.39 -9.58
CA ARG A 377 -3.77 32.80 -10.91
C ARG A 377 -2.45 33.56 -10.85
N ALA A 378 -2.30 34.47 -9.90
CA ALA A 378 -1.05 35.21 -9.71
C ALA A 378 0.12 34.28 -9.31
N TYR A 379 -0.15 33.32 -8.41
CA TYR A 379 0.80 32.30 -8.00
C TYR A 379 1.23 31.40 -9.15
N ASP A 380 0.27 30.93 -9.96
CA ASP A 380 0.54 30.10 -11.12
C ASP A 380 1.47 30.79 -12.14
N ILE A 381 1.30 32.10 -12.34
CA ILE A 381 2.14 32.89 -13.26
C ILE A 381 3.57 33.03 -12.71
N SER A 382 3.73 33.22 -11.40
CA SER A 382 5.06 33.41 -10.80
C SER A 382 5.86 32.13 -10.68
N VAL A 383 5.21 31.01 -10.34
CA VAL A 383 5.89 29.73 -10.06
C VAL A 383 6.09 28.90 -11.34
N PHE A 384 5.24 29.08 -12.34
CA PHE A 384 5.32 28.36 -13.62
C PHE A 384 5.42 29.34 -14.81
N PRO A 385 6.52 30.11 -14.94
CA PRO A 385 6.67 31.16 -15.94
C PRO A 385 6.84 30.62 -17.38
N ASP A 386 7.44 29.44 -17.53
CA ASP A 386 7.72 28.78 -18.83
C ASP A 386 6.55 27.93 -19.34
N ALA A 387 5.39 27.99 -18.68
CA ALA A 387 4.18 27.42 -19.26
C ALA A 387 3.70 28.37 -20.36
N ASP A 388 4.26 28.21 -21.57
CA ASP A 388 3.55 28.53 -22.80
C ASP A 388 2.09 28.10 -22.62
N ASP A 389 1.18 28.91 -23.16
CA ASP A 389 -0.26 28.63 -23.21
C ASP A 389 -0.58 27.27 -23.90
N SER A 390 0.43 26.55 -24.39
CA SER A 390 0.41 25.18 -24.93
C SER A 390 0.23 24.07 -23.87
N THR A 391 0.32 24.37 -22.57
CA THR A 391 -0.02 23.40 -21.50
C THR A 391 -1.30 23.74 -20.74
N ARG A 392 -2.04 24.76 -21.16
CA ARG A 392 -3.44 24.92 -20.74
C ARG A 392 -4.29 23.88 -21.49
N SER A 393 -4.51 22.76 -20.81
CA SER A 393 -5.36 21.61 -21.17
C SER A 393 -4.59 20.37 -21.60
N ALA A 394 -4.18 19.57 -20.62
CA ALA A 394 -4.35 18.12 -20.74
C ALA A 394 -5.70 17.70 -20.11
N ARG A 395 -6.80 18.33 -20.55
CA ARG A 395 -7.87 17.50 -21.10
C ARG A 395 -7.36 17.11 -22.48
N PRO A 396 -7.58 15.88 -22.98
CA PRO A 396 -7.25 15.59 -24.38
C PRO A 396 -7.82 16.72 -25.23
N GLU A 397 -6.98 17.36 -26.05
CA GLU A 397 -7.45 18.33 -27.04
C GLU A 397 -8.50 17.59 -27.88
N VAL A 398 -9.77 17.83 -27.55
CA VAL A 398 -10.86 17.53 -28.45
C VAL A 398 -10.70 18.61 -29.52
N ASP A 399 -10.09 18.20 -30.63
CA ASP A 399 -9.85 18.96 -31.85
C ASP A 399 -10.92 20.05 -32.02
N GLY A 400 -10.55 21.28 -32.37
CA GLY A 400 -11.52 22.37 -32.58
C GLY A 400 -12.61 21.97 -33.59
N ALA A 401 -12.27 21.05 -34.50
CA ALA A 401 -13.20 20.36 -35.38
C ALA A 401 -14.23 19.49 -34.62
N VAL A 402 -13.80 18.69 -33.64
CA VAL A 402 -14.67 17.81 -32.84
C VAL A 402 -15.56 18.61 -31.87
N LEU A 403 -15.10 19.75 -31.34
CA LEU A 403 -15.97 20.64 -30.55
C LEU A 403 -17.04 21.32 -31.42
N ALA A 404 -16.69 21.75 -32.63
CA ALA A 404 -17.65 22.26 -33.61
C ALA A 404 -18.64 21.15 -34.04
N GLU A 405 -18.15 19.94 -34.31
CA GLU A 405 -18.95 18.77 -34.67
C GLU A 405 -19.93 18.38 -33.54
N ARG A 406 -19.47 18.35 -32.28
CA ARG A 406 -20.33 18.11 -31.11
C ARG A 406 -21.38 19.20 -30.91
N ALA A 407 -21.03 20.46 -31.16
CA ALA A 407 -21.99 21.56 -31.11
C ALA A 407 -23.04 21.45 -32.22
N MET A 408 -22.63 21.10 -33.44
CA MET A 408 -23.54 20.85 -34.57
C MET A 408 -24.46 19.64 -34.31
N LEU A 409 -23.91 18.52 -33.83
CA LEU A 409 -24.67 17.32 -33.44
C LEU A 409 -25.68 17.62 -32.33
N ARG A 410 -25.30 18.44 -31.35
CA ARG A 410 -26.19 18.84 -30.25
C ARG A 410 -27.34 19.71 -30.75
N GLU A 411 -27.09 20.61 -31.70
CA GLU A 411 -28.11 21.44 -32.32
C GLU A 411 -29.04 20.62 -33.23
N GLU A 412 -28.51 19.64 -33.97
CA GLU A 412 -29.27 18.69 -34.78
C GLU A 412 -30.17 17.81 -33.90
N LEU A 413 -29.64 17.21 -32.84
CA LEU A 413 -30.38 16.37 -31.90
C LEU A 413 -31.46 17.15 -31.14
N ALA A 414 -31.23 18.43 -30.82
CA ALA A 414 -32.25 19.29 -30.21
C ALA A 414 -33.46 19.53 -31.15
N ARG A 415 -33.26 19.42 -32.48
CA ARG A 415 -34.33 19.49 -33.48
C ARG A 415 -34.97 18.13 -33.76
N GLU A 416 -34.30 17.00 -33.48
CA GLU A 416 -34.84 15.64 -33.67
C GLU A 416 -35.60 15.08 -32.45
N ILE A 417 -35.28 15.57 -31.25
CA ILE A 417 -35.86 15.08 -29.99
C ILE A 417 -37.10 15.91 -29.63
N HIS A 418 -38.26 15.27 -29.77
CA HIS A 418 -39.58 15.80 -29.46
C HIS A 418 -40.37 14.79 -28.60
N ALA A 419 -41.57 15.18 -28.17
CA ALA A 419 -42.42 14.37 -27.29
C ALA A 419 -42.83 13.00 -27.88
N GLU A 420 -42.73 12.83 -29.20
CA GLU A 420 -43.06 11.58 -29.91
C GLU A 420 -41.84 10.76 -30.35
N THR A 421 -40.61 11.23 -30.08
CA THR A 421 -39.39 10.57 -30.54
C THR A 421 -39.23 9.18 -29.92
N GLU A 422 -38.85 8.21 -30.76
CA GLU A 422 -38.50 6.85 -30.33
C GLU A 422 -37.01 6.74 -30.04
N PHE A 423 -36.66 6.33 -28.82
CA PHE A 423 -35.26 6.17 -28.42
C PHE A 423 -34.74 4.78 -28.76
N THR A 424 -33.90 4.73 -29.79
CA THR A 424 -33.11 3.56 -30.17
C THR A 424 -31.76 3.57 -29.45
N GLY A 425 -31.09 2.42 -29.38
CA GLY A 425 -29.71 2.34 -28.84
C GLY A 425 -28.76 3.31 -29.53
N ARG A 426 -28.83 3.40 -30.86
CA ARG A 426 -28.04 4.34 -31.68
C ARG A 426 -28.37 5.81 -31.41
N LEU A 427 -29.62 6.15 -31.08
CA LEU A 427 -29.97 7.51 -30.69
C LEU A 427 -29.39 7.86 -29.31
N LEU A 428 -29.37 6.91 -28.37
CA LEU A 428 -28.73 7.10 -27.07
C LEU A 428 -27.21 7.28 -27.20
N GLU A 429 -26.57 6.54 -28.11
CA GLU A 429 -25.16 6.71 -28.47
C GLU A 429 -24.89 8.12 -29.02
N ARG A 430 -25.65 8.57 -30.03
CA ARG A 430 -25.52 9.94 -30.58
C ARG A 430 -25.70 11.02 -29.52
N VAL A 431 -26.69 10.88 -28.63
CA VAL A 431 -26.91 11.83 -27.52
C VAL A 431 -25.72 11.83 -26.57
N ARG A 432 -25.19 10.66 -26.21
CA ARG A 432 -24.01 10.53 -25.37
C ARG A 432 -22.79 11.21 -26.00
N GLU A 433 -22.51 10.94 -27.27
CA GLU A 433 -21.37 11.49 -28.01
C GLU A 433 -21.48 13.01 -28.20
N SER A 434 -22.68 13.53 -28.45
CA SER A 434 -22.93 14.98 -28.54
C SER A 434 -22.63 15.72 -27.23
N GLN A 435 -22.73 15.03 -26.10
CA GLN A 435 -22.40 15.56 -24.78
C GLN A 435 -20.94 15.29 -24.38
N GLY A 436 -20.18 14.55 -25.20
CA GLY A 436 -18.80 14.17 -24.92
C GLY A 436 -18.67 13.25 -23.71
N VAL A 437 -19.70 12.44 -23.42
CA VAL A 437 -19.69 11.50 -22.28
C VAL A 437 -19.14 10.16 -22.74
N GLU A 438 -18.08 9.67 -22.08
CA GLU A 438 -17.53 8.35 -22.40
C GLU A 438 -18.33 7.23 -21.72
N ILE A 439 -18.28 6.02 -22.28
CA ILE A 439 -18.99 4.84 -21.72
C ILE A 439 -18.50 4.53 -20.30
N GLU A 440 -17.20 4.72 -20.08
CA GLU A 440 -16.54 4.56 -18.78
C GLU A 440 -17.09 5.55 -17.74
N ASP A 441 -17.44 6.78 -18.15
CA ASP A 441 -18.05 7.79 -17.26
C ASP A 441 -19.48 7.40 -16.87
N ILE A 442 -20.26 6.86 -17.82
CA ILE A 442 -21.59 6.31 -17.53
C ILE A 442 -21.46 5.18 -16.52
N ALA A 443 -20.51 4.26 -16.73
CA ALA A 443 -20.30 3.12 -15.86
C ALA A 443 -19.89 3.52 -14.44
N GLN A 444 -18.98 4.47 -14.29
CA GLN A 444 -18.56 4.97 -12.97
C GLN A 444 -19.70 5.66 -12.22
N ARG A 445 -20.50 6.49 -12.91
CA ARG A 445 -21.56 7.29 -12.28
C ARG A 445 -22.82 6.49 -11.97
N THR A 446 -23.16 5.50 -12.81
CA THR A 446 -24.37 4.69 -12.67
C THR A 446 -24.13 3.32 -12.02
N LYS A 447 -22.86 2.92 -11.86
CA LYS A 447 -22.43 1.57 -11.44
C LYS A 447 -22.91 0.44 -12.37
N ILE A 448 -23.30 0.77 -13.60
CA ILE A 448 -23.64 -0.20 -14.64
C ILE A 448 -22.34 -0.62 -15.32
N ALA A 449 -22.13 -1.92 -15.52
CA ALA A 449 -20.92 -2.40 -16.18
C ALA A 449 -20.79 -1.83 -17.62
N PRO A 450 -19.59 -1.41 -18.09
CA PRO A 450 -19.38 -0.87 -19.43
C PRO A 450 -19.89 -1.79 -20.55
N ALA A 451 -19.80 -3.11 -20.34
CA ALA A 451 -20.31 -4.11 -21.27
C ALA A 451 -21.83 -4.00 -21.49
N HIS A 452 -22.61 -3.65 -20.46
CA HIS A 452 -24.05 -3.47 -20.58
C HIS A 452 -24.42 -2.12 -21.22
N VAL A 453 -23.64 -1.07 -20.99
CA VAL A 453 -23.83 0.22 -21.68
C VAL A 453 -23.62 0.05 -23.18
N ARG A 454 -22.54 -0.62 -23.60
CA ARG A 454 -22.29 -0.97 -25.01
C ARG A 454 -23.38 -1.83 -25.62
N ALA A 455 -23.86 -2.83 -24.88
CA ALA A 455 -24.95 -3.69 -25.35
C ALA A 455 -26.29 -2.93 -25.47
N ILE A 456 -26.52 -1.90 -24.65
CA ILE A 456 -27.70 -1.02 -24.77
C ILE A 456 -27.60 -0.14 -26.01
N GLU A 457 -26.46 0.49 -26.25
CA GLU A 457 -26.25 1.35 -27.43
C GLU A 457 -26.28 0.56 -28.74
N ALA A 458 -25.73 -0.65 -28.75
CA ALA A 458 -25.77 -1.55 -29.91
C ALA A 458 -27.10 -2.31 -30.09
N GLU A 459 -28.08 -2.15 -29.20
CA GLU A 459 -29.31 -2.97 -29.13
C GLU A 459 -29.03 -4.49 -29.15
N ASP A 460 -27.89 -4.93 -28.59
CA ASP A 460 -27.52 -6.34 -28.43
C ASP A 460 -28.27 -6.94 -27.23
N PHE A 461 -29.58 -7.17 -27.42
CA PHE A 461 -30.48 -7.62 -26.38
C PHE A 461 -30.09 -8.98 -25.77
N GLY A 462 -29.31 -9.81 -26.46
CA GLY A 462 -28.83 -11.11 -25.98
C GLY A 462 -27.77 -11.02 -24.89
N LYS A 463 -27.03 -9.91 -24.81
CA LYS A 463 -26.00 -9.66 -23.79
C LYS A 463 -26.51 -8.82 -22.60
N LEU A 464 -27.79 -8.47 -22.60
CA LEU A 464 -28.42 -7.72 -21.53
C LEU A 464 -29.00 -8.66 -20.47
N PRO A 465 -28.95 -8.28 -19.18
CA PRO A 465 -29.57 -9.07 -18.12
C PRO A 465 -31.10 -9.05 -18.24
N ALA A 466 -31.78 -9.76 -17.34
CA ALA A 466 -33.24 -9.84 -17.31
C ALA A 466 -33.89 -8.45 -17.41
N GLN A 467 -35.04 -8.38 -18.10
CA GLN A 467 -35.71 -7.13 -18.48
C GLN A 467 -35.92 -6.14 -17.31
N VAL A 468 -36.12 -6.65 -16.09
CA VAL A 468 -36.27 -5.85 -14.87
C VAL A 468 -35.01 -5.02 -14.57
N TYR A 469 -33.82 -5.60 -14.75
CA TYR A 469 -32.54 -4.92 -14.58
C TYR A 469 -32.24 -3.97 -15.75
N THR A 470 -32.49 -4.42 -16.98
CA THR A 470 -32.30 -3.62 -18.19
C THR A 470 -33.17 -2.35 -18.18
N ARG A 471 -34.40 -2.44 -17.67
CA ARG A 471 -35.26 -1.28 -17.40
C ARG A 471 -34.58 -0.26 -16.48
N GLY A 472 -33.99 -0.73 -15.38
CA GLY A 472 -33.27 0.11 -14.43
C GLY A 472 -32.04 0.77 -15.07
N PHE A 473 -31.30 0.03 -15.91
CA PHE A 473 -30.12 0.53 -16.60
C PHE A 473 -30.46 1.65 -17.58
N VAL A 474 -31.42 1.41 -18.47
CA VAL A 474 -31.88 2.39 -19.46
C VAL A 474 -32.42 3.66 -18.77
N GLN A 475 -33.13 3.51 -17.65
CA GLN A 475 -33.63 4.65 -16.89
C GLN A 475 -32.51 5.50 -16.27
N GLN A 476 -31.45 4.86 -15.76
CA GLN A 476 -30.31 5.58 -15.18
C GLN A 476 -29.47 6.28 -16.26
N ILE A 477 -29.27 5.63 -17.42
CA ILE A 477 -28.60 6.23 -18.58
C ILE A 477 -29.39 7.45 -19.07
N ALA A 478 -30.71 7.34 -19.22
CA ALA A 478 -31.56 8.47 -19.63
C ALA A 478 -31.46 9.67 -18.67
N LYS A 479 -31.50 9.42 -17.35
CA LYS A 479 -31.30 10.47 -16.33
C LYS A 479 -29.94 11.14 -16.44
N LEU A 480 -28.89 10.35 -16.69
CA LEU A 480 -27.53 10.85 -16.80
C LEU A 480 -27.35 11.76 -18.04
N LEU A 481 -27.98 11.38 -19.15
CA LEU A 481 -27.95 12.10 -20.42
C LEU A 481 -28.96 13.27 -20.49
N GLY A 482 -29.71 13.52 -19.42
CA GLY A 482 -30.70 14.61 -19.37
C GLY A 482 -31.94 14.39 -20.25
N LEU A 483 -32.25 13.14 -20.61
CA LEU A 483 -33.42 12.76 -21.40
C LEU A 483 -34.61 12.42 -20.48
N ASP A 484 -35.85 12.44 -20.99
CA ASP A 484 -37.02 11.95 -20.24
C ASP A 484 -36.88 10.44 -19.98
N PRO A 485 -36.64 10.01 -18.72
CA PRO A 485 -36.40 8.60 -18.41
C PRO A 485 -37.62 7.73 -18.70
N THR A 486 -38.82 8.29 -18.65
CA THR A 486 -40.07 7.56 -18.85
C THR A 486 -40.26 7.24 -20.34
N GLN A 487 -40.06 8.22 -21.21
CA GLN A 487 -40.16 8.06 -22.66
C GLN A 487 -39.07 7.11 -23.20
N VAL A 488 -37.81 7.30 -22.78
CA VAL A 488 -36.68 6.46 -23.22
C VAL A 488 -36.90 5.00 -22.80
N THR A 489 -37.23 4.76 -21.54
CA THR A 489 -37.46 3.40 -21.03
C THR A 489 -38.63 2.71 -21.74
N ARG A 490 -39.74 3.43 -21.97
CA ARG A 490 -40.93 2.89 -22.63
C ARG A 490 -40.64 2.46 -24.07
N THR A 491 -39.97 3.32 -24.83
CA THR A 491 -39.68 3.09 -26.26
C THR A 491 -38.63 2.01 -26.45
N TYR A 492 -37.54 2.04 -25.67
CA TYR A 492 -36.48 1.03 -25.70
C TYR A 492 -37.00 -0.37 -25.32
N LEU A 493 -37.76 -0.50 -24.23
CA LEU A 493 -38.32 -1.80 -23.81
C LEU A 493 -39.40 -2.33 -24.75
N ARG A 494 -40.06 -1.47 -25.55
CA ARG A 494 -40.98 -1.94 -26.60
C ARG A 494 -40.20 -2.66 -27.70
N ARG A 495 -39.04 -2.15 -28.10
CA ARG A 495 -38.15 -2.74 -29.11
C ARG A 495 -37.53 -4.05 -28.64
N MET A 496 -37.03 -4.09 -27.39
CA MET A 496 -36.54 -5.33 -26.77
C MET A 496 -37.61 -6.43 -26.76
N ARG A 497 -38.88 -6.08 -26.46
CA ARG A 497 -40.00 -7.04 -26.50
C ARG A 497 -40.34 -7.51 -27.91
N GLN A 498 -40.22 -6.64 -28.91
CA GLN A 498 -40.42 -7.03 -30.31
C GLN A 498 -39.33 -8.02 -30.75
N TRP A 499 -38.06 -7.77 -30.40
CA TRP A 499 -36.96 -8.69 -30.67
C TRP A 499 -37.14 -10.05 -29.97
N GLN A 500 -37.56 -10.06 -28.70
CA GLN A 500 -37.84 -11.31 -27.97
C GLN A 500 -38.94 -12.14 -28.66
N LYS A 501 -39.99 -11.50 -29.17
CA LYS A 501 -41.04 -12.18 -29.94
C LYS A 501 -40.55 -12.79 -31.25
N THR A 502 -39.51 -12.21 -31.86
CA THR A 502 -38.89 -12.75 -33.08
C THR A 502 -37.95 -13.93 -32.79
N GLN A 503 -37.41 -14.02 -31.57
CA GLN A 503 -36.55 -15.11 -31.09
C GLN A 503 -37.35 -16.32 -30.58
N ASP A 504 -38.58 -16.11 -30.10
CA ASP A 504 -39.50 -17.16 -29.63
C ASP A 504 -40.30 -17.85 -30.76
N VAL A 505 -39.99 -17.59 -32.03
CA VAL A 505 -40.58 -18.34 -33.15
C VAL A 505 -39.80 -19.65 -33.30
N PRO A 506 -40.43 -20.83 -33.09
CA PRO A 506 -39.72 -22.09 -33.27
C PRO A 506 -39.25 -22.22 -34.73
N PRO A 507 -38.05 -22.77 -34.99
CA PRO A 507 -37.60 -23.00 -36.37
C PRO A 507 -38.61 -23.93 -37.06
N VAL A 508 -39.04 -23.53 -38.27
CA VAL A 508 -39.92 -24.31 -39.15
C VAL A 508 -39.21 -25.56 -39.65
#